data_AF-A0A4S0IQH3-F1
#
_entry.id   AF-A0A4S0IQH3-F1
#
_cell.length_a   1.000
_cell.length_b   1.000
_cell.length_c   1.000
_cell.angle_alpha   90.00
_cell.angle_beta   90.00
_cell.angle_gamma   90.00
#
_symmetry.space_group_name_H-M   'P 1'
#
loop_
_entity.id
_entity.type
_entity.pdbx_description
1 polymer ?
#
loop_
_entity_poly.entity_id
_entity_poly.type
_entity_poly.pdbx_seq_one_letter_code
_entity_poly.pdbx_strand_id
1 'polypeptide(L)'
;DLVGLAFYDSGARSFYNTKKDITSIADLKGMKFRVIQSDVFVDMVNALGANATPMAYGEVYSALETGVIDGAENNWPSFESAKHYEVAKHYTIDQHQIV
;
A
#
# COMPACT_ATOMS: atom_id res chain seq x y z
N ASP A 1 15.96 7.17 25.38
CA ASP A 1 15.43 5.83 25.09
C ASP A 1 13.92 5.86 24.93
N LEU A 2 13.39 5.01 24.05
CA LEU A 2 11.95 4.79 23.92
C LEU A 2 11.56 3.59 24.77
N VAL A 3 10.50 3.72 25.58
CA VAL A 3 9.94 2.63 26.40
C VAL A 3 8.57 2.28 25.86
N GLY A 4 8.43 1.07 25.29
CA GLY A 4 7.14 0.57 24.81
C GLY A 4 6.19 0.27 25.97
N LEU A 5 5.01 0.89 25.96
CA LEU A 5 4.01 0.74 27.03
C LEU A 5 2.90 -0.26 26.67
N ALA A 6 2.59 -0.39 25.38
CA ALA A 6 1.55 -1.27 24.86
C ALA A 6 1.78 -1.55 23.37
N PHE A 7 1.11 -2.59 22.87
CA PHE A 7 0.96 -2.88 21.44
C PHE A 7 -0.49 -2.61 21.04
N TYR A 8 -0.69 -1.90 19.94
CA TYR A 8 -2.00 -1.69 19.35
C TYR A 8 -2.14 -2.57 18.12
N ASP A 9 -3.35 -3.06 17.90
CA ASP A 9 -3.71 -3.80 16.70
C ASP A 9 -4.02 -2.82 15.57
N SER A 10 -3.46 -3.05 14.40
CA SER A 10 -3.78 -2.30 13.19
C SER A 10 -4.37 -3.18 12.08
N GLY A 11 -4.54 -4.48 12.33
CA GLY A 11 -5.12 -5.42 11.40
C GLY A 11 -4.24 -5.71 10.18
N ALA A 12 -4.81 -6.46 9.24
CA ALA A 12 -4.10 -6.87 8.03
C ALA A 12 -4.08 -5.77 6.97
N ARG A 13 -2.98 -5.69 6.22
CA ARG A 13 -2.77 -4.74 5.12
C ARG A 13 -2.90 -5.44 3.78
N SER A 14 -3.46 -4.77 2.79
CA SER A 14 -3.69 -5.34 1.47
C SER A 14 -3.54 -4.30 0.36
N PHE A 15 -3.32 -4.75 -0.88
CA PHE A 15 -3.09 -3.85 -2.02
C PHE A 15 -4.37 -3.17 -2.49
N TYR A 16 -4.24 -1.90 -2.85
CA TYR A 16 -5.24 -1.15 -3.62
C TYR A 16 -4.61 -0.28 -4.70
N ASN A 17 -5.32 -0.06 -5.80
CA ASN A 17 -4.78 0.65 -6.96
C ASN A 17 -5.85 1.37 -7.80
N THR A 18 -5.38 2.21 -8.72
CA THR A 18 -6.18 3.06 -9.61
C THR A 18 -6.39 2.47 -11.01
N LYS A 19 -5.77 1.32 -11.33
CA LYS A 19 -5.64 0.82 -12.70
C LYS A 19 -6.54 -0.37 -13.02
N LYS A 20 -6.50 -1.42 -12.20
CA LYS A 20 -7.17 -2.71 -12.50
C LYS A 20 -7.27 -3.59 -11.26
N ASP A 21 -8.15 -4.58 -11.33
CA ASP A 21 -8.18 -5.65 -10.34
C ASP A 21 -6.88 -6.46 -10.38
N ILE A 22 -6.38 -6.84 -9.19
CA ILE A 22 -5.23 -7.73 -9.05
C ILE A 22 -5.77 -9.09 -8.62
N THR A 23 -5.70 -10.06 -9.52
CA THR A 23 -6.20 -11.43 -9.30
C THR A 23 -5.08 -12.46 -9.26
N SER A 24 -3.87 -12.07 -9.68
CA SER A 24 -2.67 -12.89 -9.66
C SER A 24 -1.43 -12.02 -9.46
N ILE A 25 -0.31 -12.62 -9.05
CA ILE A 25 0.98 -11.90 -8.93
C ILE A 25 1.40 -11.28 -10.27
N ALA A 26 1.06 -11.90 -11.40
CA ALA A 26 1.37 -11.38 -12.73
C ALA A 26 0.72 -10.00 -12.99
N ASP A 27 -0.39 -9.68 -12.31
CA ASP A 27 -1.06 -8.40 -12.45
C ASP A 27 -0.26 -7.24 -11.88
N LEU A 28 0.58 -7.50 -10.87
CA LEU A 28 1.44 -6.51 -10.21
C LEU A 28 2.63 -6.07 -11.09
N LYS A 29 2.95 -6.84 -12.13
CA LYS A 29 4.17 -6.65 -12.92
C LYS A 29 4.29 -5.23 -13.47
N GLY A 30 5.34 -4.53 -13.03
CA GLY A 30 5.67 -3.18 -13.47
C GLY A 30 4.82 -2.05 -12.85
N MET A 31 3.78 -2.37 -12.06
CA MET A 31 2.97 -1.36 -11.38
C MET A 31 3.81 -0.61 -10.33
N LYS A 32 3.55 0.68 -10.16
CA LYS A 32 4.24 1.51 -9.16
C LYS A 32 3.43 1.54 -7.87
N PHE A 33 3.95 0.89 -6.83
CA PHE A 33 3.30 0.85 -5.53
C PHE A 33 4.04 1.69 -4.51
N ARG A 34 3.30 2.58 -3.84
CA ARG A 34 3.81 3.24 -2.67
C ARG A 34 4.03 2.26 -1.54
N VAL A 35 5.16 2.40 -0.84
CA VAL A 35 5.46 1.71 0.42
C VAL A 35 5.87 2.70 1.51
N ILE A 36 5.78 2.27 2.77
CA ILE A 36 6.40 2.99 3.90
C ILE A 36 7.93 2.97 3.70
N GLN A 37 8.64 4.00 4.16
CA GLN A 37 10.10 4.11 4.07
C GLN A 37 10.79 3.03 4.93
N SER A 38 10.90 1.84 4.35
CA SER A 38 11.51 0.66 4.95
C SER A 38 11.98 -0.29 3.85
N ASP A 39 13.23 -0.72 3.93
CA ASP A 39 13.86 -1.57 2.91
C ASP A 39 13.08 -2.90 2.73
N VAL A 40 12.54 -3.46 3.82
CA VAL A 40 11.76 -4.71 3.75
C VAL A 40 10.51 -4.58 2.87
N PHE A 41 9.86 -3.41 2.86
CA PHE A 41 8.67 -3.20 2.05
C PHE A 41 9.03 -2.89 0.59
N VAL A 42 10.17 -2.24 0.37
CA VAL A 42 10.74 -2.06 -0.98
C VAL A 42 11.04 -3.42 -1.59
N ASP A 43 11.76 -4.27 -0.87
CA ASP A 43 12.13 -5.61 -1.31
C ASP A 43 10.90 -6.49 -1.54
N MET A 44 9.90 -6.43 -0.65
CA MET A 44 8.64 -7.17 -0.81
C MET A 44 7.95 -6.83 -2.13
N VAL A 45 7.71 -5.54 -2.40
CA VAL A 45 6.99 -5.11 -3.61
C VAL A 45 7.80 -5.42 -4.87
N ASN A 46 9.12 -5.22 -4.83
CA ASN A 46 10.00 -5.54 -5.95
C ASN A 46 10.06 -7.06 -6.23
N ALA A 47 10.06 -7.90 -5.18
CA ALA A 47 10.03 -9.36 -5.31
C ALA A 47 8.73 -9.87 -5.94
N LEU A 48 7.62 -9.14 -5.79
CA LEU A 48 6.35 -9.42 -6.46
C LEU A 48 6.32 -8.93 -7.93
N GLY A 49 7.41 -8.34 -8.43
CA GLY A 49 7.55 -7.85 -9.80
C GLY A 49 6.97 -6.46 -10.05
N ALA A 50 6.50 -5.77 -9.01
CA ALA A 50 6.11 -4.37 -9.04
C ALA A 50 7.33 -3.46 -8.77
N ASN A 51 7.13 -2.14 -8.79
CA ASN A 51 8.14 -1.14 -8.49
C ASN A 51 7.75 -0.38 -7.22
N ALA A 52 8.52 -0.53 -6.15
CA ALA A 52 8.28 0.17 -4.89
C ALA A 52 8.66 1.66 -4.97
N THR A 53 7.83 2.55 -4.44
CA THR A 53 8.10 3.98 -4.31
C THR A 53 7.93 4.42 -2.84
N PRO A 54 9.02 4.56 -2.06
CA PRO A 54 8.92 5.01 -0.68
C PRO A 54 8.45 6.47 -0.60
N MET A 55 7.37 6.74 0.15
CA MET A 55 6.89 8.13 0.38
C MET A 55 6.07 8.27 1.66
N ALA A 56 5.94 9.52 2.12
CA ALA A 56 5.20 9.85 3.33
C ALA A 56 3.70 9.57 3.15
N TYR A 57 3.03 9.19 4.24
CA TYR A 57 1.61 8.79 4.16
C TYR A 57 0.70 9.92 3.68
N GLY A 58 0.98 11.17 4.08
CA GLY A 58 0.17 12.33 3.68
C GLY A 58 0.24 12.69 2.19
N GLU A 59 1.21 12.14 1.44
CA GLU A 59 1.41 12.43 0.01
C GLU A 59 0.68 11.42 -0.88
N VAL A 60 0.23 10.29 -0.31
CA VAL A 60 -0.26 9.12 -1.07
C VAL A 60 -1.52 9.45 -1.86
N TYR A 61 -2.49 10.16 -1.27
CA TYR A 61 -3.74 10.53 -1.97
C TYR A 61 -3.43 11.31 -3.26
N SER A 62 -2.64 12.38 -3.16
CA SER A 62 -2.31 13.22 -4.32
C SER A 62 -1.46 12.45 -5.34
N ALA A 63 -0.55 11.59 -4.89
CA ALA A 63 0.26 10.75 -5.78
C ALA A 63 -0.58 9.71 -6.55
N LEU A 64 -1.63 9.15 -5.93
CA LEU A 64 -2.61 8.28 -6.59
C LEU A 64 -3.45 9.07 -7.60
N GLU A 65 -3.98 10.23 -7.19
CA GLU A 65 -4.82 11.09 -8.02
C GLU A 65 -4.10 11.58 -9.28
N THR A 66 -2.84 11.98 -9.15
CA THR A 66 -2.00 12.47 -10.25
C THR A 66 -1.35 11.34 -11.07
N GLY A 67 -1.46 10.09 -10.63
CA GLY A 67 -0.87 8.92 -11.31
C GLY A 67 0.65 8.83 -11.20
N VAL A 68 1.26 9.50 -10.22
CA VAL A 68 2.69 9.31 -9.88
C VAL A 68 2.93 7.86 -9.43
N ILE A 69 1.98 7.31 -8.69
CA ILE A 69 1.90 5.89 -8.29
C ILE A 69 0.60 5.28 -8.81
N ASP A 70 0.62 3.98 -9.05
CA ASP A 70 -0.55 3.22 -9.48
C ASP A 70 -1.37 2.72 -8.29
N GLY A 71 -0.71 2.45 -7.16
CA GLY A 71 -1.35 1.91 -5.97
C GLY A 71 -0.54 2.09 -4.69
N ALA A 72 -1.10 1.62 -3.59
CA ALA A 72 -0.45 1.51 -2.30
C ALA A 72 -1.01 0.28 -1.57
N GLU A 73 -0.60 0.06 -0.32
CA GLU A 73 -1.14 -0.98 0.54
C GLU A 73 -1.47 -0.42 1.92
N ASN A 74 -2.54 -0.91 2.55
CA ASN A 74 -2.93 -0.55 3.92
C ASN A 74 -4.08 -1.42 4.44
N ASN A 75 -4.43 -1.25 5.72
CA ASN A 75 -5.64 -1.81 6.33
C ASN A 75 -6.88 -0.96 5.99
N TRP A 76 -8.07 -1.52 6.23
CA TRP A 76 -9.36 -0.85 5.98
C TRP A 76 -9.51 0.50 6.70
N PRO A 77 -9.21 0.64 8.01
CA PRO A 77 -9.33 1.93 8.70
C PRO A 77 -8.46 3.02 8.10
N SER A 78 -7.24 2.69 7.66
CA SER A 78 -6.35 3.65 7.01
C SER A 78 -6.82 4.00 5.60
N PHE A 79 -7.26 3.01 4.83
CA PHE A 79 -7.80 3.21 3.48
C PHE A 79 -9.02 4.15 3.49
N GLU A 80 -9.87 4.03 4.52
CA GLU A 80 -11.04 4.89 4.73
C GLU A 80 -10.66 6.28 5.27
N SER A 81 -9.92 6.36 6.38
CA SER A 81 -9.57 7.65 7.02
C SER A 81 -8.74 8.59 6.13
N ALA A 82 -7.87 8.05 5.26
CA ALA A 82 -7.13 8.84 4.28
C ALA A 82 -7.87 9.03 2.96
N LYS A 83 -9.10 8.52 2.84
CA LYS A 83 -9.96 8.64 1.66
C LYS A 83 -9.34 8.11 0.37
N HIS A 84 -8.39 7.17 0.46
CA HIS A 84 -7.75 6.59 -0.72
C HIS A 84 -8.76 5.87 -1.62
N TYR A 85 -9.87 5.39 -1.06
CA TYR A 85 -10.99 4.82 -1.81
C TYR A 85 -11.63 5.80 -2.81
N GLU A 86 -11.44 7.12 -2.67
CA GLU A 86 -11.98 8.11 -3.61
C GLU A 86 -11.27 8.04 -4.96
N VAL A 87 -9.99 7.63 -4.98
CA VAL A 87 -9.14 7.61 -6.18
C VAL A 87 -8.67 6.20 -6.59
N ALA A 88 -8.44 5.30 -5.62
CA ALA A 88 -8.05 3.91 -5.87
C ALA A 88 -9.24 2.98 -5.65
N LYS A 89 -9.88 2.56 -6.75
CA LYS A 89 -11.15 1.81 -6.74
C LYS A 89 -10.99 0.30 -6.70
N HIS A 90 -9.78 -0.21 -6.95
CA HIS A 90 -9.49 -1.63 -6.96
C HIS A 90 -8.81 -2.00 -5.64
N TYR A 91 -9.41 -2.91 -4.87
CA TYR A 91 -8.86 -3.39 -3.60
C TYR A 91 -8.83 -4.92 -3.62
N THR A 92 -7.65 -5.51 -3.43
CA THR A 92 -7.46 -6.96 -3.39
C THR A 92 -7.17 -7.38 -1.97
N ILE A 93 -7.96 -8.30 -1.40
CA ILE A 93 -7.78 -8.77 -0.02
C ILE A 93 -6.76 -9.91 0.00
N ASP A 94 -5.48 -9.56 -0.04
CA ASP A 94 -4.38 -10.52 0.00
C ASP A 94 -3.69 -10.63 1.38
N GLN A 95 -3.96 -9.68 2.28
CA GLN A 95 -3.54 -9.71 3.69
C GLN A 95 -2.04 -10.01 3.88
N HIS A 96 -1.19 -9.47 3.00
CA HIS A 96 0.23 -9.80 2.92
C HIS A 96 1.06 -9.31 4.13
N GLN A 97 0.47 -8.46 4.99
CA GLN A 97 1.05 -8.04 6.26
C GLN A 97 -0.01 -8.06 7.36
N ILE A 98 0.43 -8.36 8.58
CA ILE A 98 -0.33 -8.17 9.81
C ILE A 98 0.53 -7.33 10.75
N VAL A 99 -0.06 -6.30 11.35
CA VAL A 99 0.63 -5.35 12.21
C VAL A 99 -0.18 -5.11 13.47
#